data_AF-A0A924SWH8-F1
#
_entry.id   AF-A0A924SWH8-F1
#
_cell.length_a   1.000
_cell.length_b   1.000
_cell.length_c   1.000
_cell.angle_alpha   90.00
_cell.angle_beta   90.00
_cell.angle_gamma   90.00
#
_symmetry.space_group_name_H-M   'P 1'
#
loop_
_entity.id
_entity.type
_entity.pdbx_description
1 polymer ?
#
loop_
_entity_poly.entity_id
_entity_poly.type
_entity_poly.pdbx_seq_one_letter_code
_entity_poly.pdbx_strand_id
1 'polypeptide(L)'
;MLKAVETAKTHAIEAAVIEKEIPIQPVSLDIWDKKYCLKTKTGELVDKNMDDSYSRVARALADVEEAPKREEWHEKFLWALRRGAIPAGRITSNAGALEHKPATSTINCTVSGVIEDSMDNILGKVHEAGLTLKAGCGIGYEFSTLRPKGAFVAGAGAYTSGPLSFMDIYDKMCFTVSSAGGRRGAQMATFDISHPDVIDFIKAKRENGRLRQFNLSCLITKEFMEAVKADSEWKLAFPVTEKEAIIDGLNTNDVTQVVWREWPVKGKYLTQAHGIDAGKVA
;
A
#
# COMPACT_ATOMS: atom_id res chain seq x y z
N MET A 1 17.20 -28.00 -5.89
CA MET A 1 17.26 -27.75 -7.34
C MET A 1 15.91 -28.09 -7.94
N LEU A 2 15.12 -27.08 -8.30
CA LEU A 2 13.89 -27.29 -9.07
C LEU A 2 14.28 -27.65 -10.50
N LYS A 3 13.93 -28.87 -10.95
CA LYS A 3 14.11 -29.28 -12.34
C LYS A 3 13.07 -28.58 -13.20
N ALA A 4 13.51 -27.97 -14.29
CA ALA A 4 12.61 -27.51 -15.34
C ALA A 4 11.83 -28.71 -15.90
N VAL A 5 10.53 -28.53 -16.13
CA VAL A 5 9.69 -29.52 -16.81
C VAL A 5 10.08 -29.48 -18.29
N GLU A 6 10.52 -30.61 -18.83
CA GLU A 6 10.77 -30.75 -20.27
C GLU A 6 9.44 -30.62 -21.02
N THR A 7 9.31 -29.57 -21.83
CA THR A 7 8.22 -29.43 -22.78
C THR A 7 8.39 -30.50 -23.86
N ALA A 8 7.52 -31.49 -23.85
CA ALA A 8 7.41 -32.46 -24.93
C ALA A 8 7.25 -31.70 -26.26
N LYS A 9 8.06 -32.08 -27.27
CA LYS A 9 7.94 -31.56 -28.64
C LYS A 9 6.50 -31.77 -29.09
N THR A 10 5.75 -30.68 -29.14
CA THR A 10 4.36 -30.67 -29.57
C THR A 10 4.34 -31.13 -31.03
N HIS A 11 3.70 -32.26 -31.29
CA HIS A 11 3.27 -32.60 -32.64
C HIS A 11 2.49 -31.41 -33.19
N ALA A 12 2.89 -30.94 -34.38
CA ALA A 12 2.22 -29.88 -35.10
C ALA A 12 0.77 -30.31 -35.35
N ILE A 13 -0.14 -29.80 -34.51
CA ILE A 13 -1.57 -29.79 -34.82
C ILE A 13 -1.76 -28.54 -35.66
N GLU A 14 -1.66 -28.69 -36.98
CA GLU A 14 -2.24 -27.75 -37.95
C GLU A 14 -3.77 -27.80 -37.85
N ALA A 15 -4.30 -27.35 -36.71
CA ALA A 15 -5.63 -26.80 -36.68
C ALA A 15 -5.41 -25.30 -36.85
N ALA A 16 -5.86 -24.75 -37.98
CA ALA A 16 -6.07 -23.32 -38.10
C ALA A 16 -7.05 -22.93 -36.99
N VAL A 17 -6.51 -22.51 -35.84
CA VAL A 17 -7.29 -21.83 -34.81
C VAL A 17 -7.72 -20.55 -35.50
N ILE A 18 -8.95 -20.55 -36.02
CA ILE A 18 -9.62 -19.33 -36.40
C ILE A 18 -9.70 -18.55 -35.09
N GLU A 19 -8.75 -17.65 -34.88
CA GLU A 19 -8.77 -16.73 -33.76
C GLU A 19 -10.07 -15.96 -33.87
N LYS A 20 -11.03 -16.34 -33.03
CA LYS A 20 -12.29 -15.64 -32.95
C LYS A 20 -11.98 -14.26 -32.42
N GLU A 21 -11.88 -13.30 -33.33
CA GLU A 21 -11.63 -11.92 -33.00
C GLU A 21 -12.81 -11.42 -32.16
N ILE A 22 -12.53 -11.14 -30.89
CA ILE A 22 -13.53 -10.58 -29.98
C ILE A 22 -13.48 -9.07 -30.17
N PRO A 23 -14.54 -8.44 -30.71
CA PRO A 23 -14.53 -7.00 -30.91
C PRO A 23 -14.41 -6.28 -29.57
N ILE A 24 -13.62 -5.21 -29.55
CA ILE A 24 -13.47 -4.36 -28.37
C ILE A 24 -14.83 -3.72 -28.03
N GLN A 25 -15.19 -3.78 -26.75
CA GLN A 25 -16.43 -3.18 -26.28
C GLN A 25 -16.33 -1.65 -26.33
N PRO A 26 -17.41 -0.93 -26.69
CA PRO A 26 -17.40 0.54 -26.72
C PRO A 26 -16.95 1.19 -25.40
N VAL A 27 -17.30 0.59 -24.26
CA VAL A 27 -16.87 1.06 -22.92
C VAL A 27 -15.35 0.96 -22.74
N SER A 28 -14.69 -0.03 -23.33
CA SER A 28 -13.23 -0.17 -23.28
C SER A 28 -12.53 0.97 -24.02
N LEU A 29 -13.09 1.41 -25.16
CA LEU A 29 -12.59 2.55 -25.91
C LEU A 29 -12.76 3.86 -25.14
N ASP A 30 -13.92 4.06 -24.50
CA ASP A 30 -14.17 5.24 -23.65
C ASP A 30 -13.21 5.29 -22.45
N ILE A 31 -12.98 4.15 -21.79
CA ILE A 31 -12.02 4.05 -20.69
C ILE A 31 -10.59 4.31 -21.17
N TRP A 32 -10.21 3.75 -22.32
CA TRP A 32 -8.90 3.97 -22.92
C TRP A 32 -8.67 5.45 -23.22
N ASP A 33 -9.58 6.10 -23.95
CA ASP A 33 -9.45 7.51 -24.31
C ASP A 33 -9.31 8.42 -23.07
N LYS A 34 -10.11 8.17 -22.03
CA LYS A 34 -10.13 9.00 -20.83
C LYS A 34 -8.97 8.75 -19.88
N LYS A 35 -8.47 7.51 -19.77
CA LYS A 35 -7.56 7.11 -18.67
C LYS A 35 -6.18 6.62 -19.10
N TYR A 36 -6.01 6.21 -20.35
CA TYR A 36 -4.81 5.49 -20.80
C TYR A 36 -4.18 6.08 -22.06
N CYS A 37 -4.99 6.65 -22.97
CA CYS A 37 -4.51 7.37 -24.14
C CYS A 37 -3.59 8.51 -23.71
N LEU A 38 -2.35 8.49 -24.21
CA LEU A 38 -1.44 9.60 -24.00
C LEU A 38 -1.87 10.78 -24.87
N LYS A 39 -1.99 11.95 -24.25
CA LYS A 39 -2.35 13.21 -24.89
C LYS A 39 -1.35 14.27 -24.50
N THR A 40 -1.10 15.22 -25.40
CA THR A 40 -0.30 16.40 -25.12
C THR A 40 -1.03 17.32 -24.13
N LYS A 41 -0.35 18.36 -23.65
CA LYS A 41 -0.95 19.37 -22.75
C LYS A 41 -2.14 20.10 -23.40
N THR A 42 -2.15 20.24 -24.73
CA THR A 42 -3.23 20.87 -25.50
C THR A 42 -4.38 19.90 -25.81
N GLY A 43 -4.24 18.62 -25.44
CA GLY A 43 -5.27 17.58 -25.63
C GLY A 43 -5.14 16.80 -26.94
N GLU A 44 -4.09 17.05 -27.73
CA GLU A 44 -3.84 16.30 -28.97
C GLU A 44 -3.44 14.86 -28.64
N LEU A 45 -3.90 13.91 -29.45
CA LEU A 45 -3.63 12.49 -29.26
C LEU A 45 -2.18 12.18 -29.63
N VAL A 46 -1.41 11.70 -28.66
CA VAL A 46 -0.07 11.12 -28.90
C VAL A 46 -0.23 9.65 -29.29
N ASP A 47 -1.04 8.91 -28.54
CA ASP A 47 -1.51 7.59 -28.94
C ASP A 47 -2.77 7.78 -29.78
N LYS A 48 -2.76 7.45 -31.08
CA LYS A 48 -3.91 7.64 -31.98
C LYS A 48 -4.95 6.53 -31.83
N ASN A 49 -4.51 5.36 -31.38
CA ASN A 49 -5.34 4.19 -31.13
C ASN A 49 -4.75 3.36 -29.98
N MET A 50 -5.47 2.31 -29.55
CA MET A 50 -5.05 1.48 -28.41
C MET A 50 -3.74 0.71 -28.66
N ASP A 51 -3.46 0.35 -29.91
CA ASP A 51 -2.22 -0.33 -30.29
C ASP A 51 -1.00 0.60 -30.18
N ASP A 52 -1.17 1.90 -30.44
CA ASP A 52 -0.11 2.89 -30.19
C ASP A 52 0.25 2.94 -28.69
N SER A 53 -0.75 2.87 -27.79
CA SER A 53 -0.50 2.75 -26.35
C SER A 53 0.26 1.46 -26.01
N TYR A 54 -0.06 0.33 -26.65
CA TYR A 54 0.68 -0.92 -26.46
C TYR A 54 2.13 -0.80 -26.95
N SER A 55 2.33 -0.24 -28.14
CA SER A 55 3.65 -0.01 -28.73
C SER A 55 4.51 0.89 -27.83
N ARG A 56 3.96 2.00 -27.34
CA ARG A 56 4.64 2.90 -26.38
C ARG A 56 5.06 2.16 -25.10
N VAL A 57 4.16 1.37 -24.51
CA VAL A 57 4.46 0.60 -23.30
C VAL A 57 5.52 -0.47 -23.58
N ALA A 58 5.39 -1.22 -24.67
CA ALA A 58 6.37 -2.22 -25.09
C ALA A 58 7.76 -1.61 -25.29
N ARG A 59 7.83 -0.44 -25.92
CA ARG A 59 9.08 0.30 -26.14
C ARG A 59 9.72 0.70 -24.82
N ALA A 60 8.94 1.30 -23.92
CA ALA A 60 9.42 1.70 -22.61
C ALA A 60 9.95 0.53 -21.78
N LEU A 61 9.34 -0.67 -21.91
CA LEU A 61 9.83 -1.89 -21.27
C LEU A 61 11.13 -2.38 -21.91
N ALA A 62 11.18 -2.41 -23.24
CA ALA A 62 12.34 -2.88 -23.99
C ALA A 62 13.58 -1.98 -23.83
N ASP A 63 13.41 -0.67 -23.65
CA ASP A 63 14.53 0.27 -23.54
C ASP A 63 15.38 0.09 -22.27
N VAL A 64 14.87 -0.64 -21.27
CA VAL A 64 15.64 -1.04 -20.07
C VAL A 64 16.68 -2.12 -20.40
N GLU A 65 16.48 -2.88 -21.47
CA GLU A 65 17.39 -3.93 -21.91
C GLU A 65 18.65 -3.37 -22.56
N GLU A 66 19.67 -4.23 -22.68
CA GLU A 66 20.88 -3.93 -23.43
C GLU A 66 20.55 -3.60 -24.90
N ALA A 67 21.24 -2.60 -25.47
CA ALA A 67 20.94 -2.07 -26.81
C ALA A 67 20.71 -3.14 -27.91
N PRO A 68 21.51 -4.22 -28.01
CA PRO A 68 21.30 -5.24 -29.05
C PRO A 68 20.01 -6.05 -28.91
N LYS A 69 19.40 -6.09 -27.72
CA LYS A 69 18.21 -6.90 -27.41
C LYS A 69 16.92 -6.11 -27.44
N ARG A 70 16.98 -4.77 -27.54
CA ARG A 70 15.81 -3.90 -27.41
C ARG A 70 14.74 -4.17 -28.46
N GLU A 71 15.12 -4.35 -29.72
CA GLU A 71 14.13 -4.63 -30.77
C GLU A 71 13.48 -6.01 -30.60
N GLU A 72 14.27 -7.04 -30.26
CA GLU A 72 13.75 -8.38 -29.97
C GLU A 72 12.74 -8.34 -28.81
N TRP A 73 13.05 -7.64 -27.73
CA TRP A 73 12.14 -7.51 -26.59
C TRP A 73 10.94 -6.62 -26.86
N HIS A 74 11.09 -5.55 -27.65
CA HIS A 74 9.99 -4.71 -28.08
C HIS A 74 8.92 -5.53 -28.81
N GLU A 75 9.31 -6.36 -29.77
CA GLU A 75 8.40 -7.24 -30.50
C GLU A 75 7.69 -8.23 -29.57
N LYS A 76 8.43 -8.85 -28.65
CA LYS A 76 7.87 -9.81 -27.68
C LYS A 76 6.88 -9.15 -26.72
N PHE A 77 7.20 -7.97 -26.18
CA PHE A 77 6.30 -7.24 -25.29
C PHE A 77 5.05 -6.76 -26.02
N LEU A 78 5.20 -6.24 -27.24
CA LEU A 78 4.07 -5.79 -28.05
C LEU A 78 3.13 -6.96 -28.39
N TRP A 79 3.69 -8.11 -28.78
CA TRP A 79 2.92 -9.33 -28.97
C TRP A 79 2.15 -9.71 -27.71
N ALA A 80 2.81 -9.72 -26.54
CA ALA A 80 2.17 -10.10 -25.28
C ALA A 80 1.00 -9.14 -24.91
N LEU A 81 1.20 -7.83 -25.06
CA LEU A 81 0.18 -6.81 -24.78
C LEU A 81 -1.05 -7.00 -25.67
N ARG A 82 -0.86 -7.21 -26.98
CA ARG A 82 -1.94 -7.51 -27.94
C ARG A 82 -2.68 -8.80 -27.62
N ARG A 83 -2.04 -9.73 -26.91
CA ARG A 83 -2.60 -11.02 -26.48
C ARG A 83 -3.20 -11.00 -25.07
N GLY A 84 -3.30 -9.84 -24.45
CA GLY A 84 -4.00 -9.68 -23.17
C GLY A 84 -3.11 -9.72 -21.92
N ALA A 85 -1.78 -9.72 -22.07
CA ALA A 85 -0.86 -9.48 -20.96
C ALA A 85 -0.88 -7.99 -20.57
N ILE A 86 -1.99 -7.51 -20.01
CA ILE A 86 -2.21 -6.09 -19.74
C ILE A 86 -1.62 -5.70 -18.38
N PRO A 87 -0.67 -4.75 -18.32
CA PRO A 87 -0.10 -4.31 -17.06
C PRO A 87 -1.09 -3.42 -16.29
N ALA A 88 -0.78 -3.18 -15.02
CA ALA A 88 -1.62 -2.36 -14.17
C ALA A 88 -1.77 -0.93 -14.73
N GLY A 89 -2.92 -0.32 -14.45
CA GLY A 89 -3.32 0.93 -15.12
C GLY A 89 -2.39 2.14 -14.93
N ARG A 90 -1.43 2.12 -13.99
CA ARG A 90 -0.44 3.19 -13.86
C ARG A 90 0.71 3.01 -14.86
N ILE A 91 1.15 1.77 -15.03
CA ILE A 91 2.14 1.38 -16.04
C ILE A 91 1.63 1.76 -17.44
N THR A 92 0.40 1.33 -17.79
CA THR A 92 -0.21 1.63 -19.10
C THR A 92 -0.29 3.14 -19.39
N SER A 93 -0.62 3.94 -18.39
CA SER A 93 -0.78 5.41 -18.53
C SER A 93 0.54 6.17 -18.65
N ASN A 94 1.62 5.68 -18.03
CA ASN A 94 2.81 6.49 -17.75
C ASN A 94 4.12 5.94 -18.33
N ALA A 95 4.20 4.65 -18.65
CA ALA A 95 5.40 4.09 -19.29
C ALA A 95 5.63 4.77 -20.65
N GLY A 96 6.83 5.31 -20.88
CA GLY A 96 7.13 6.05 -22.12
C GLY A 96 6.43 7.41 -22.26
N ALA A 97 5.86 7.96 -21.18
CA ALA A 97 5.13 9.23 -21.20
C ALA A 97 5.91 10.40 -20.58
N LEU A 98 7.20 10.24 -20.26
CA LEU A 98 7.97 11.18 -19.43
C LEU A 98 7.97 12.61 -19.99
N GLU A 99 8.03 12.76 -21.31
CA GLU A 99 7.99 14.06 -21.99
C GLU A 99 6.70 14.85 -21.68
N HIS A 100 5.57 14.17 -21.54
CA HIS A 100 4.27 14.79 -21.30
C HIS A 100 3.80 14.69 -19.83
N LYS A 101 4.32 13.73 -19.07
CA LYS A 101 3.94 13.42 -17.68
C LYS A 101 5.20 13.21 -16.80
N PRO A 102 6.08 14.22 -16.66
CA PRO A 102 7.42 14.05 -16.07
C PRO A 102 7.44 13.68 -14.59
N ALA A 103 6.39 14.04 -13.85
CA ALA A 103 6.29 13.82 -12.40
C ALA A 103 5.32 12.68 -12.04
N THR A 104 5.22 11.65 -12.88
CA THR A 104 4.34 10.50 -12.65
C THR A 104 5.11 9.21 -12.46
N SER A 105 4.60 8.33 -11.61
CA SER A 105 5.20 7.00 -11.37
C SER A 105 4.52 5.93 -12.22
N THR A 106 5.25 4.87 -12.56
CA THR A 106 4.70 3.61 -13.09
C THR A 106 4.29 2.63 -11.98
N ILE A 107 4.60 2.94 -10.71
CA ILE A 107 4.26 2.11 -9.56
C ILE A 107 2.80 2.34 -9.16
N ASN A 108 2.04 1.26 -8.99
CA ASN A 108 0.66 1.32 -8.55
C ASN A 108 0.53 1.35 -7.02
N CYS A 109 1.23 0.45 -6.34
CA CYS A 109 1.05 0.19 -4.91
C CYS A 109 2.33 0.51 -4.15
N THR A 110 2.21 1.25 -3.07
CA THR A 110 3.29 1.48 -2.12
C THR A 110 2.79 1.25 -0.69
N VAL A 111 3.73 0.97 0.20
CA VAL A 111 3.49 0.94 1.64
C VAL A 111 4.42 1.98 2.24
N SER A 112 3.88 2.80 3.13
CA SER A 112 4.67 3.76 3.88
C SER A 112 5.71 3.04 4.73
N GLY A 113 6.82 3.72 5.01
CA GLY A 113 7.69 3.27 6.10
C GLY A 113 6.96 3.31 7.44
N VAL A 114 7.62 2.82 8.49
CA VAL A 114 7.09 2.90 9.85
C VAL A 114 6.77 4.36 10.20
N ILE A 115 5.55 4.60 10.68
CA ILE A 115 5.16 5.90 11.24
C ILE A 115 5.60 5.88 12.70
N GLU A 116 6.67 6.57 13.04
CA GLU A 116 7.11 6.62 14.42
C GLU A 116 6.24 7.57 15.24
N ASP A 117 6.08 7.26 16.52
CA ASP A 117 5.30 8.03 17.49
C ASP A 117 5.99 9.34 17.89
N SER A 118 6.13 10.26 16.92
CA SER A 118 6.64 11.61 17.09
C SER A 118 6.02 12.55 16.06
N MET A 119 5.81 13.82 16.42
CA MET A 119 5.20 14.79 15.50
C MET A 119 6.01 14.99 14.22
N ASP A 120 7.34 15.00 14.33
CA ASP A 120 8.23 15.16 13.17
C ASP A 120 8.08 14.00 12.19
N ASN A 121 8.09 12.76 12.68
CA ASN A 121 7.92 11.59 11.83
C ASN A 121 6.50 11.52 11.25
N ILE A 122 5.45 11.74 12.05
CA ILE A 122 4.06 11.73 11.59
C ILE A 122 3.87 12.72 10.43
N LEU A 123 4.31 13.97 10.58
CA LEU A 123 4.16 15.00 9.55
C LEU A 123 5.09 14.76 8.36
N GLY A 124 6.30 14.23 8.59
CA GLY A 124 7.20 13.79 7.54
C GLY A 124 6.57 12.70 6.66
N LYS A 125 5.89 11.72 7.27
CA LYS A 125 5.15 10.67 6.55
C LYS A 125 3.91 11.18 5.82
N VAL A 126 3.24 12.22 6.33
CA VAL A 126 2.19 12.94 5.57
C VAL A 126 2.77 13.59 4.32
N HIS A 127 3.94 14.22 4.43
CA HIS A 127 4.61 14.85 3.27
C HIS A 127 5.00 13.81 2.21
N GLU A 128 5.64 12.70 2.61
CA GLU A 128 5.98 11.59 1.72
C GLU A 128 4.72 11.01 1.02
N ALA A 129 3.63 10.88 1.77
CA ALA A 129 2.36 10.41 1.26
C ALA A 129 1.79 11.35 0.19
N GLY A 130 1.84 12.68 0.42
CA GLY A 130 1.39 13.67 -0.55
C GLY A 130 2.17 13.60 -1.87
N LEU A 131 3.49 13.45 -1.80
CA LEU A 131 4.33 13.28 -2.99
C LEU A 131 4.01 11.97 -3.73
N THR A 132 3.77 10.90 -2.99
CA THR A 132 3.41 9.59 -3.54
C THR A 132 2.06 9.63 -4.28
N LEU A 133 1.05 10.23 -3.67
CA LEU A 133 -0.28 10.41 -4.26
C LEU A 133 -0.24 11.36 -5.46
N LYS A 134 0.56 12.43 -5.40
CA LYS A 134 0.82 13.34 -6.53
C LYS A 134 1.42 12.60 -7.71
N ALA A 135 2.42 11.72 -7.49
CA ALA A 135 3.01 10.90 -8.56
C ALA A 135 2.01 9.85 -9.11
N GLY A 136 1.01 9.53 -8.30
CA GLY A 136 -0.20 8.83 -8.66
C GLY A 136 -0.29 7.37 -8.22
N CYS A 137 0.55 7.01 -7.26
CA CYS A 137 0.50 5.72 -6.57
C CYS A 137 -0.63 5.71 -5.53
N GLY A 138 -1.15 4.53 -5.21
CA GLY A 138 -1.88 4.30 -3.96
C GLY A 138 -0.91 3.90 -2.85
N ILE A 139 -1.25 4.24 -1.60
CA ILE A 139 -0.33 4.07 -0.46
C ILE A 139 -1.05 3.47 0.76
N GLY A 140 -0.41 2.47 1.39
CA GLY A 140 -0.85 1.87 2.64
C GLY A 140 -0.03 2.33 3.85
N TYR A 141 -0.63 2.29 5.03
CA TYR A 141 0.00 2.66 6.30
C TYR A 141 -0.38 1.68 7.41
N GLU A 142 0.46 1.61 8.42
CA GLU A 142 0.21 0.95 9.70
C GLU A 142 0.27 2.05 10.78
N PHE A 143 -0.83 2.23 11.53
CA PHE A 143 -0.98 3.36 12.47
C PHE A 143 -0.86 2.94 13.95
N SER A 144 -0.63 1.66 14.25
CA SER A 144 -0.66 1.13 15.62
C SER A 144 0.60 1.41 16.41
N THR A 145 1.61 1.97 15.75
CA THR A 145 2.81 2.51 16.38
C THR A 145 2.54 3.81 17.14
N LEU A 146 1.44 4.52 16.83
CA LEU A 146 1.08 5.78 17.47
C LEU A 146 0.41 5.53 18.82
N ARG A 147 0.82 6.26 19.86
CA ARG A 147 0.30 6.05 21.22
C ARG A 147 -1.21 6.31 21.31
N PRO A 148 -1.93 5.55 22.17
CA PRO A 148 -3.39 5.61 22.23
C PRO A 148 -3.90 6.95 22.74
N LYS A 149 -5.15 7.26 22.39
CA LYS A 149 -5.84 8.46 22.85
C LYS A 149 -5.79 8.59 24.37
N GLY A 150 -5.45 9.77 24.86
CA GLY A 150 -5.31 10.03 26.29
C GLY A 150 -3.98 9.57 26.90
N ALA A 151 -3.06 8.99 26.12
CA ALA A 151 -1.70 8.74 26.59
C ALA A 151 -0.95 10.07 26.79
N PHE A 152 -0.13 10.12 27.84
CA PHE A 152 0.66 11.30 28.17
C PHE A 152 1.82 11.50 27.19
N VAL A 153 2.16 12.76 26.89
CA VAL A 153 3.25 13.16 26.00
C VAL A 153 4.21 14.04 26.79
N ALA A 154 5.28 13.42 27.31
CA ALA A 154 6.23 14.08 28.21
C ALA A 154 6.81 15.39 27.64
N GLY A 155 7.19 15.41 26.36
CA GLY A 155 7.77 16.60 25.72
C GLY A 155 6.80 17.78 25.56
N ALA A 156 5.49 17.52 25.57
CA ALA A 156 4.45 18.54 25.43
C ALA A 156 3.74 18.86 26.76
N GLY A 157 3.93 18.04 27.80
CA GLY A 157 3.21 18.15 29.06
C GLY A 157 1.68 17.98 28.91
N ALA A 158 1.25 17.25 27.90
CA ALA A 158 -0.16 17.15 27.50
C ALA A 158 -0.54 15.71 27.13
N TYR A 159 -1.82 15.47 26.86
CA TYR A 159 -2.35 14.17 26.43
C TYR A 159 -2.62 14.18 24.93
N THR A 160 -2.34 13.05 24.26
CA THR A 160 -2.57 12.93 22.82
C THR A 160 -4.05 12.69 22.48
N SER A 161 -4.44 13.10 21.27
CA SER A 161 -5.75 12.78 20.67
C SER A 161 -5.82 11.36 20.08
N GLY A 162 -4.68 10.67 19.98
CA GLY A 162 -4.59 9.29 19.50
C GLY A 162 -4.48 9.16 17.97
N PRO A 163 -4.30 7.94 17.46
CA PRO A 163 -3.93 7.68 16.07
C PRO A 163 -4.99 8.16 15.07
N LEU A 164 -6.27 7.99 15.39
CA LEU A 164 -7.37 8.33 14.49
C LEU A 164 -7.45 9.83 14.18
N SER A 165 -7.08 10.71 15.12
CA SER A 165 -7.03 12.15 14.85
C SER A 165 -5.88 12.51 13.90
N PHE A 166 -4.76 11.80 13.95
CA PHE A 166 -3.70 11.96 12.96
C PHE A 166 -4.11 11.40 11.61
N MET A 167 -4.86 10.29 11.55
CA MET A 167 -5.41 9.76 10.30
C MET A 167 -6.29 10.78 9.57
N ASP A 168 -6.98 11.68 10.29
CA ASP A 168 -7.77 12.76 9.68
C ASP A 168 -6.88 13.72 8.86
N ILE A 169 -5.62 13.96 9.28
CA ILE A 169 -4.66 14.76 8.51
C ILE A 169 -4.35 14.08 7.18
N TYR A 170 -4.13 12.76 7.20
CA TYR A 170 -3.87 11.99 5.99
C TYR A 170 -5.09 11.95 5.06
N ASP A 171 -6.30 11.81 5.60
CA ASP A 171 -7.55 11.81 4.83
C ASP A 171 -7.75 13.16 4.11
N LYS A 172 -7.54 14.28 4.82
CA LYS A 172 -7.62 15.63 4.23
C LYS A 172 -6.52 15.88 3.22
N MET A 173 -5.30 15.41 3.48
CA MET A 173 -4.20 15.50 2.53
C MET A 173 -4.54 14.75 1.24
N CYS A 174 -5.02 13.50 1.32
CA CYS A 174 -5.37 12.72 0.13
C CYS A 174 -6.59 13.29 -0.62
N PHE A 175 -7.56 13.86 0.10
CA PHE A 175 -8.68 14.56 -0.52
C PHE A 175 -8.21 15.78 -1.32
N THR A 176 -7.23 16.52 -0.78
CA THR A 176 -6.68 17.72 -1.41
C THR A 176 -5.76 17.38 -2.59
N VAL A 177 -4.87 16.40 -2.40
CA VAL A 177 -3.94 15.91 -3.42
C VAL A 177 -4.66 14.93 -4.34
N SER A 178 -5.35 15.47 -5.35
CA SER A 178 -5.89 14.63 -6.43
C SER A 178 -4.75 13.90 -7.15
N SER A 179 -4.88 12.59 -7.29
CA SER A 179 -3.86 11.74 -7.91
C SER A 179 -3.66 12.12 -9.38
N ALA A 180 -2.40 12.19 -9.83
CA ALA A 180 -2.09 12.60 -11.20
C ALA A 180 -2.85 11.77 -12.24
N GLY A 181 -3.32 12.42 -13.32
CA GLY A 181 -4.09 11.78 -14.39
C GLY A 181 -5.58 11.62 -14.09
N GLY A 182 -6.17 12.54 -13.32
CA GLY A 182 -7.62 12.61 -13.08
C GLY A 182 -8.17 11.47 -12.22
N ARG A 183 -7.31 10.81 -11.43
CA ARG A 183 -7.71 9.74 -10.51
C ARG A 183 -7.88 10.31 -9.11
N ARG A 184 -8.78 9.71 -8.33
CA ARG A 184 -8.83 9.98 -6.89
C ARG A 184 -7.64 9.28 -6.22
N GLY A 185 -7.08 9.92 -5.19
CA GLY A 185 -6.14 9.24 -4.31
C GLY A 185 -6.82 8.05 -3.63
N ALA A 186 -6.05 7.02 -3.33
CA ALA A 186 -6.52 5.83 -2.65
C ALA A 186 -5.51 5.44 -1.57
N GLN A 187 -6.00 5.23 -0.36
CA GLN A 187 -5.18 4.89 0.78
C GLN A 187 -5.70 3.64 1.50
N MET A 188 -4.80 2.91 2.15
CA MET A 188 -5.12 1.83 3.07
C MET A 188 -4.58 2.17 4.45
N ALA A 189 -5.40 2.08 5.49
CA ALA A 189 -4.95 2.12 6.86
C ALA A 189 -5.13 0.74 7.49
N THR A 190 -4.05 0.26 8.08
CA THR A 190 -4.06 -0.95 8.89
C THR A 190 -3.89 -0.59 10.36
N PHE A 191 -4.47 -1.44 11.22
CA PHE A 191 -4.46 -1.24 12.66
C PHE A 191 -4.44 -2.60 13.37
N ASP A 192 -3.55 -2.76 14.34
CA ASP A 192 -3.35 -3.97 15.11
C ASP A 192 -4.57 -4.24 15.99
N ILE A 193 -5.03 -5.49 15.99
CA ILE A 193 -6.18 -5.92 16.78
C ILE A 193 -5.95 -5.78 18.30
N SER A 194 -4.70 -5.61 18.72
CA SER A 194 -4.26 -5.42 20.10
C SER A 194 -4.30 -3.97 20.57
N HIS A 195 -4.36 -3.01 19.64
CA HIS A 195 -4.18 -1.60 19.99
C HIS A 195 -5.36 -1.08 20.84
N PRO A 196 -5.14 -0.25 21.89
CA PRO A 196 -6.23 0.23 22.77
C PRO A 196 -7.35 0.96 22.04
N ASP A 197 -7.01 1.72 21.00
CA ASP A 197 -7.99 2.45 20.17
C ASP A 197 -8.63 1.60 19.05
N VAL A 198 -8.43 0.28 19.00
CA VAL A 198 -8.92 -0.56 17.88
C VAL A 198 -10.45 -0.55 17.76
N ILE A 199 -11.16 -0.45 18.89
CA ILE A 199 -12.62 -0.39 18.89
C ILE A 199 -13.11 0.87 18.18
N ASP A 200 -12.44 2.00 18.41
CA ASP A 200 -12.73 3.26 17.74
C ASP A 200 -12.37 3.17 16.24
N PHE A 201 -11.25 2.53 15.90
CA PHE A 201 -10.86 2.26 14.51
C PHE A 201 -11.93 1.45 13.76
N ILE A 202 -12.43 0.36 14.34
CA ILE A 202 -13.50 -0.49 13.78
C ILE A 202 -14.78 0.32 13.55
N LYS A 203 -15.10 1.24 14.46
CA LYS A 203 -16.31 2.07 14.39
C LYS A 203 -16.14 3.32 13.53
N ALA A 204 -14.91 3.70 13.14
CA ALA A 204 -14.60 5.02 12.59
C ALA A 204 -15.46 5.39 11.37
N LYS A 205 -15.76 4.42 10.49
CA LYS A 205 -16.58 4.63 9.29
C LYS A 205 -18.09 4.55 9.50
N ARG A 206 -18.57 4.31 10.73
CA ARG A 206 -19.99 4.48 11.07
C ARG A 206 -20.40 5.96 11.05
N GLU A 207 -19.44 6.84 11.30
CA GLU A 207 -19.61 8.28 11.12
C GLU A 207 -19.55 8.63 9.63
N ASN A 208 -20.67 9.14 9.09
CA ASN A 208 -20.74 9.52 7.69
C ASN A 208 -19.77 10.67 7.40
N GLY A 209 -18.86 10.49 6.44
CA GLY A 209 -17.91 11.53 6.05
C GLY A 209 -16.49 11.32 6.54
N ARG A 210 -16.29 10.49 7.56
CA ARG A 210 -15.00 10.28 8.19
C ARG A 210 -14.17 9.20 7.47
N LEU A 211 -12.87 9.46 7.33
CA LEU A 211 -11.88 8.56 6.70
C LEU A 211 -12.32 8.02 5.32
N ARG A 212 -12.90 8.88 4.48
CA ARG A 212 -13.44 8.49 3.17
C ARG A 212 -12.36 8.10 2.17
N GLN A 213 -11.14 8.62 2.31
CA GLN A 213 -10.03 8.31 1.39
C GLN A 213 -9.32 6.99 1.73
N PHE A 214 -9.64 6.40 2.89
CA PHE A 214 -9.05 5.16 3.36
C PHE A 214 -9.96 3.95 3.12
N ASN A 215 -9.36 2.82 2.75
CA ASN A 215 -9.83 1.51 3.18
C ASN A 215 -9.24 1.21 4.57
N LEU A 216 -10.01 0.56 5.44
CA LEU A 216 -9.59 0.23 6.81
C LEU A 216 -9.52 -1.28 6.96
N SER A 217 -8.45 -1.80 7.56
CA SER A 217 -8.29 -3.23 7.83
C SER A 217 -7.63 -3.45 9.20
N CYS A 218 -8.10 -4.45 9.94
CA CYS A 218 -7.42 -4.88 11.16
C CYS A 218 -6.34 -5.91 10.83
N LEU A 219 -5.17 -5.79 11.46
CA LEU A 219 -4.14 -6.82 11.45
C LEU A 219 -4.52 -7.87 12.50
N ILE A 220 -4.98 -9.01 12.01
CA ILE A 220 -5.47 -10.10 12.85
C ILE A 220 -4.33 -11.09 13.10
N THR A 221 -4.07 -11.38 14.37
CA THR A 221 -3.04 -12.35 14.77
C THR A 221 -3.63 -13.74 14.96
N LYS A 222 -2.75 -14.74 15.01
CA LYS A 222 -3.13 -16.13 15.30
C LYS A 222 -3.74 -16.25 16.70
N GLU A 223 -3.12 -15.61 17.68
CA GLU A 223 -3.50 -15.62 19.09
C GLU A 223 -4.90 -14.99 19.27
N PHE A 224 -5.21 -13.92 18.52
CA PHE A 224 -6.56 -13.35 18.52
C PHE A 224 -7.59 -14.35 18.02
N MET A 225 -7.31 -15.05 16.91
CA MET A 225 -8.22 -16.05 16.37
C MET A 225 -8.40 -17.25 17.31
N GLU A 226 -7.38 -17.63 18.07
CA GLU A 226 -7.48 -18.64 19.11
C GLU A 226 -8.34 -18.17 20.28
N ALA A 227 -8.16 -16.93 20.75
CA ALA A 227 -9.01 -16.35 21.79
C ALA A 227 -10.49 -16.30 21.38
N VAL A 228 -10.79 -15.92 20.13
CA VAL A 228 -12.16 -15.93 19.59
C VAL A 228 -12.76 -17.33 19.57
N LYS A 229 -12.01 -18.34 19.13
CA LYS A 229 -12.49 -19.74 19.10
C LYS A 229 -12.76 -20.30 20.48
N ALA A 230 -12.00 -19.85 21.48
CA ALA A 230 -12.10 -20.29 22.87
C ALA A 230 -13.05 -19.41 23.71
N ASP A 231 -13.74 -18.44 23.12
CA ASP A 231 -14.56 -17.43 23.82
C ASP A 231 -13.82 -16.79 25.01
N SER A 232 -12.54 -16.46 24.79
CA SER A 232 -11.62 -15.97 25.81
C SER A 232 -11.40 -14.47 25.70
N GLU A 233 -11.03 -13.83 26.81
CA GLU A 233 -10.72 -12.40 26.83
C GLU A 233 -9.48 -12.05 25.99
N TRP A 234 -9.59 -10.97 25.20
CA TRP A 234 -8.48 -10.41 24.45
C TRP A 234 -8.02 -9.09 25.05
N LYS A 235 -6.80 -9.07 25.61
CA LYS A 235 -6.25 -7.87 26.24
C LYS A 235 -5.80 -6.86 25.19
N LEU A 236 -6.19 -5.61 25.32
CA LEU A 236 -5.60 -4.52 24.53
C LEU A 236 -4.33 -4.03 25.22
N ALA A 237 -3.29 -3.72 24.45
CA ALA A 237 -1.99 -3.31 24.96
C ALA A 237 -1.31 -2.35 24.00
N PHE A 238 -0.43 -1.50 24.52
CA PHE A 238 0.44 -0.62 23.75
C PHE A 238 1.86 -0.70 24.35
N PRO A 239 2.91 -0.77 23.51
CA PRO A 239 4.25 -1.05 24.01
C PRO A 239 4.80 0.11 24.85
N VAL A 240 5.41 -0.25 25.97
CA VAL A 240 6.01 0.72 26.92
C VAL A 240 7.53 0.71 26.84
N THR A 241 8.15 1.87 27.02
CA THR A 241 9.61 1.95 27.18
C THR A 241 10.01 1.55 28.60
N GLU A 242 11.28 1.16 28.78
CA GLU A 242 11.81 0.85 30.12
C GLU A 242 11.69 2.05 31.08
N LYS A 243 11.88 3.27 30.58
CA LYS A 243 11.70 4.50 31.37
C LYS A 243 10.27 4.69 31.82
N GLU A 244 9.30 4.49 30.94
CA GLU A 244 7.87 4.59 31.27
C GLU A 244 7.48 3.51 32.28
N ALA A 245 7.93 2.27 32.08
CA ALA A 245 7.66 1.18 33.03
C ALA A 245 8.18 1.48 34.45
N ILE A 246 9.37 2.10 34.58
CA ILE A 246 9.92 2.53 35.87
C ILE A 246 9.09 3.66 36.50
N ILE A 247 8.73 4.68 35.69
CA ILE A 247 7.97 5.85 36.16
C ILE A 247 6.57 5.44 36.62
N ASP A 248 5.92 4.56 35.87
CA ASP A 248 4.56 4.08 36.14
C ASP A 248 4.53 2.95 37.18
N GLY A 249 5.70 2.46 37.61
CA GLY A 249 5.83 1.40 38.62
C GLY A 249 5.27 0.05 38.15
N LEU A 250 5.38 -0.26 36.86
CA LEU A 250 4.85 -1.48 36.27
C LEU A 250 5.62 -2.71 36.78
N ASN A 251 4.87 -3.69 37.31
CA ASN A 251 5.40 -5.00 37.63
C ASN A 251 5.37 -5.89 36.37
N THR A 252 6.53 -6.08 35.75
CA THR A 252 6.67 -6.86 34.50
C THR A 252 6.36 -8.35 34.65
N ASN A 253 6.31 -8.86 35.87
CA ASN A 253 5.90 -10.23 36.17
C ASN A 253 4.39 -10.36 36.43
N ASP A 254 3.67 -9.25 36.52
CA ASP A 254 2.22 -9.24 36.71
C ASP A 254 1.50 -9.21 35.36
N VAL A 255 0.93 -10.36 34.98
CA VAL A 255 0.17 -10.53 33.73
C VAL A 255 -1.11 -9.69 33.67
N THR A 256 -1.55 -9.08 34.78
CA THR A 256 -2.65 -8.12 34.78
C THR A 256 -2.22 -6.72 34.37
N GLN A 257 -0.92 -6.40 34.50
CA GLN A 257 -0.33 -5.12 34.13
C GLN A 257 0.38 -5.15 32.78
N VAL A 258 0.99 -6.28 32.41
CA VAL A 258 1.84 -6.40 31.20
C VAL A 258 1.43 -7.60 30.34
N VAL A 259 1.50 -7.45 29.03
CA VAL A 259 1.26 -8.54 28.06
C VAL A 259 2.36 -8.55 27.01
N TRP A 260 3.16 -9.62 26.99
CA TRP A 260 4.25 -9.77 26.04
C TRP A 260 3.75 -10.16 24.64
N ARG A 261 4.05 -9.34 23.63
CA ARG A 261 3.67 -9.55 22.22
C ARG A 261 4.82 -9.26 21.25
N GLU A 262 4.68 -9.72 20.01
CA GLU A 262 5.54 -9.24 18.93
C GLU A 262 5.09 -7.86 18.47
N TRP A 263 6.01 -6.89 18.47
CA TRP A 263 5.74 -5.52 18.03
C TRP A 263 6.69 -5.15 16.87
N PRO A 264 6.24 -4.31 15.91
CA PRO A 264 7.00 -4.02 14.70
C PRO A 264 8.27 -3.21 14.97
N VAL A 265 8.28 -2.38 16.02
CA VAL A 265 9.44 -1.53 16.38
C VAL A 265 10.31 -2.26 17.40
N LYS A 266 11.52 -2.65 16.99
CA LYS A 266 12.49 -3.33 17.86
C LYS A 266 13.45 -2.33 18.52
N GLY A 267 13.91 -2.66 19.72
CA GLY A 267 14.99 -1.92 20.42
C GLY A 267 14.60 -0.60 21.08
N LYS A 268 13.37 -0.11 20.87
CA LYS A 268 12.83 1.09 21.56
C LYS A 268 12.12 0.76 22.87
N TYR A 269 11.41 -0.37 22.88
CA TYR A 269 10.49 -0.74 23.94
C TYR A 269 11.05 -1.83 24.85
N LEU A 270 10.47 -1.96 26.04
CA LEU A 270 10.84 -2.97 27.02
C LEU A 270 10.68 -4.37 26.42
N THR A 271 11.79 -5.10 26.30
CA THR A 271 11.86 -6.40 25.61
C THR A 271 12.37 -7.48 26.55
N GLN A 272 11.77 -8.69 26.51
CA GLN A 272 12.22 -9.85 27.28
C GLN A 272 13.35 -10.58 26.53
N ALA A 273 14.46 -10.92 27.19
CA ALA A 273 15.59 -11.62 26.57
C ALA A 273 15.66 -13.14 26.85
N HIS A 274 14.88 -13.64 27.82
CA HIS A 274 14.93 -15.03 28.29
C HIS A 274 13.53 -15.59 28.58
N GLY A 275 13.37 -16.90 28.42
CA GLY A 275 12.09 -17.61 28.64
C GLY A 275 11.25 -17.77 27.36
N ILE A 276 10.01 -18.23 27.52
CA ILE A 276 9.08 -18.49 26.41
C ILE A 276 8.66 -17.22 25.65
N ASP A 277 8.84 -16.05 26.25
CA ASP A 277 8.52 -14.74 25.67
C ASP A 277 9.77 -13.98 25.18
N ALA A 278 10.91 -14.65 25.05
CA ALA A 278 12.13 -14.03 24.56
C ALA A 278 11.92 -13.38 23.17
N GLY A 279 12.24 -12.10 23.06
CA GLY A 279 12.06 -11.29 21.86
C GLY A 279 10.73 -10.54 21.77
N LYS A 280 9.80 -10.76 22.71
CA LYS A 280 8.53 -10.02 22.79
C LYS A 280 8.70 -8.72 23.58
N VAL A 281 7.83 -7.76 23.30
CA VAL A 281 7.76 -6.46 23.95
C VAL A 281 6.51 -6.40 24.85
N ALA A 282 6.69 -5.79 26.03
CA ALA A 282 5.71 -5.62 27.09
C ALA A 282 4.53 -4.72 26.71
#